data_AF-A0AAE4ILI0-F1
#
_entry.id   AF-A0AAE4ILI0-F1
#
_cell.length_a   1.000
_cell.length_b   1.000
_cell.length_c   1.000
_cell.angle_alpha   90.00
_cell.angle_beta   90.00
_cell.angle_gamma   90.00
#
_symmetry.space_group_name_H-M   'P 1'
#
loop_
_entity.id
_entity.type
_entity.pdbx_description
1 polymer ?
#
loop_
_entity_poly.entity_id
_entity_poly.type
_entity_poly.pdbx_seq_one_letter_code
_entity_poly.pdbx_strand_id
1 'polypeptide(L)'
;MINVVVHALSPNEAVVNHETATSNANRSNLDLSQARKSFQNLLNKNVEGSEWLGWLDTLTSQANTEELDRIQRKAAHLQAISDIVLCIGIGGSYLGAAATIAASLRYEAKRHAPDVRFVGTHLGATELKDLMAELEAPKYDGSQKKVSIIVISKSGSTVETGVTFRILRAWLKTHHPGESNERIVAITSSSSGSLRTLADAAGYDTFVVPGDVGGRFSVLSPVGLLPIAVAGLDIHQVMQGAHEEVKDIQQDPVQILTLASARKQLMDQGYAIECLSTFDQECHGLMDWVQQLQGESEGKDSKGLFPAKAFYSRDLHSLGQWVQDGPRILFETVISLDTPPVELDIPRDDQVDGFEDLAQTPLSRVNESAKKGTIKAHCDDGIPVLEVELPDATELSIGAFFTFYMVATGVMGDLMGVNAYNQPGVEAYKKEMITILNG
;
A
#
# COMPACT_ATOMS: atom_id res chain seq x y z
N MET A 1 -1.96 13.79 11.03
CA MET A 1 -1.02 12.84 11.67
C MET A 1 -1.73 11.52 11.84
N ILE A 2 -1.02 10.41 11.68
CA ILE A 2 -1.55 9.07 11.94
C ILE A 2 -1.78 8.89 13.43
N ASN A 3 -2.93 8.35 13.82
CA ASN A 3 -3.29 8.09 15.20
C ASN A 3 -3.44 6.58 15.45
N VAL A 4 -2.90 6.08 16.56
CA VAL A 4 -3.05 4.68 16.96
C VAL A 4 -3.86 4.61 18.24
N VAL A 5 -4.95 3.84 18.21
CA VAL A 5 -5.79 3.56 19.37
C VAL A 5 -5.70 2.08 19.69
N VAL A 6 -5.56 1.77 20.97
CA VAL A 6 -5.58 0.39 21.49
C VAL A 6 -6.89 0.22 22.24
N HIS A 7 -7.84 -0.49 21.65
CA HIS A 7 -9.16 -0.70 22.25
C HIS A 7 -9.14 -1.82 23.30
N ALA A 8 -8.37 -2.88 23.06
CA ALA A 8 -8.10 -3.96 24.01
C ALA A 8 -6.81 -4.73 23.64
N LEU A 9 -6.04 -5.19 24.64
CA LEU A 9 -4.88 -6.10 24.47
C LEU A 9 -5.07 -7.46 25.14
N SER A 10 -6.18 -7.67 25.86
CA SER A 10 -6.49 -8.96 26.47
C SER A 10 -8.00 -9.14 26.63
N PRO A 11 -8.49 -10.39 26.76
CA PRO A 11 -9.91 -10.68 26.91
C PRO A 11 -10.61 -10.05 28.13
N ASN A 12 -9.85 -9.53 29.10
CA ASN A 12 -10.38 -8.98 30.35
C ASN A 12 -10.14 -7.47 30.53
N GLU A 13 -9.62 -6.78 29.50
CA GLU A 13 -9.48 -5.32 29.53
C GLU A 13 -10.78 -4.64 29.10
N ALA A 14 -11.20 -3.61 29.84
CA ALA A 14 -12.38 -2.83 29.48
C ALA A 14 -12.12 -1.97 28.23
N VAL A 15 -13.11 -1.93 27.32
CA VAL A 15 -13.04 -1.15 26.07
C VAL A 15 -12.83 0.34 26.37
N VAL A 16 -11.87 0.95 25.68
CA VAL A 16 -11.60 2.38 25.75
C VAL A 16 -12.62 3.15 24.89
N ASN A 17 -13.38 4.08 25.48
CA ASN A 17 -14.33 4.92 24.74
C ASN A 17 -13.60 6.02 23.93
N HIS A 18 -13.99 6.23 22.66
CA HIS A 18 -13.45 7.29 21.79
C HIS A 18 -13.57 8.71 22.37
N GLU A 19 -14.63 9.03 23.11
CA GLU A 19 -14.84 10.39 23.65
C GLU A 19 -13.83 10.81 24.75
N THR A 20 -13.10 9.85 25.34
CA THR A 20 -12.04 10.12 26.32
C THR A 20 -10.63 9.92 25.75
N ALA A 21 -10.50 9.54 24.48
CA ALA A 21 -9.21 9.24 23.83
C ALA A 21 -8.35 10.48 23.53
N THR A 22 -8.89 11.69 23.67
CA THR A 22 -8.14 12.95 23.50
C THR A 22 -7.41 13.35 24.78
N SER A 23 -6.50 12.52 25.28
CA SER A 23 -5.38 12.89 26.14
C SER A 23 -4.58 11.63 26.48
N ASN A 24 -3.32 11.80 26.92
CA ASN A 24 -2.35 10.78 27.34
C ASN A 24 -2.82 9.68 28.35
N ALA A 25 -4.11 9.57 28.64
CA ALA A 25 -4.68 8.80 29.75
C ALA A 25 -5.18 7.38 29.40
N ASN A 26 -5.28 6.98 28.13
CA ASN A 26 -5.80 5.65 27.74
C ASN A 26 -4.73 4.68 27.21
N ARG A 27 -3.48 4.84 27.65
CA ARG A 27 -2.44 3.85 27.43
C ARG A 27 -2.59 2.79 28.53
N SER A 28 -3.12 1.62 28.19
CA SER A 28 -2.94 0.41 29.00
C SER A 28 -1.45 0.22 29.34
N ASN A 29 -1.11 -0.66 30.29
CA ASN A 29 0.25 -0.88 30.81
C ASN A 29 1.26 -1.44 29.77
N LEU A 30 1.22 -0.99 28.52
CA LEU A 30 2.09 -1.38 27.43
C LEU A 30 3.49 -0.81 27.67
N ASP A 31 4.45 -1.70 27.90
CA ASP A 31 5.86 -1.31 28.00
C ASP A 31 6.42 -0.95 26.62
N LEU A 32 6.75 0.33 26.45
CA LEU A 32 7.33 0.87 25.23
C LEU A 32 8.88 0.82 25.22
N SER A 33 9.51 0.33 26.28
CA SER A 33 10.97 0.41 26.46
C SER A 33 11.74 -0.33 25.37
N GLN A 34 11.33 -1.55 25.04
CA GLN A 34 11.96 -2.35 23.99
C GLN A 34 11.74 -1.74 22.61
N ALA A 35 10.50 -1.36 22.28
CA ALA A 35 10.20 -0.72 21.01
C ALA A 35 10.98 0.58 20.82
N ARG A 36 11.13 1.38 21.90
CA ARG A 36 11.95 2.60 21.87
C ARG A 36 13.42 2.31 21.57
N LYS A 37 13.97 1.24 22.16
CA LYS A 37 15.34 0.80 21.86
C LYS A 37 15.46 0.37 20.39
N SER A 38 14.50 -0.42 19.89
CA SER A 38 14.47 -0.87 18.51
C SER A 38 14.31 0.27 17.50
N PHE A 39 13.50 1.27 17.82
CA PHE A 39 13.40 2.49 17.05
C PHE A 39 14.73 3.26 17.00
N GLN A 40 15.44 3.38 18.11
CA GLN A 40 16.78 3.98 18.12
C GLN A 40 17.79 3.13 17.33
N ASN A 41 17.72 1.80 17.39
CA ASN A 41 18.55 0.93 16.55
C ASN A 41 18.31 1.21 15.07
N LEU A 42 17.04 1.29 14.65
CA LEU A 42 16.65 1.59 13.27
C LEU A 42 17.20 2.93 12.80
N LEU A 43 16.98 4.02 13.55
CA LEU A 43 17.47 5.35 13.20
C LEU A 43 19.00 5.42 13.12
N ASN A 44 19.69 4.68 13.99
CA ASN A 44 21.15 4.60 13.98
C ASN A 44 21.68 3.54 12.99
N LYS A 45 20.81 2.90 12.20
CA LYS A 45 21.14 1.80 11.27
C LYS A 45 21.86 0.62 11.93
N ASN A 46 21.59 0.37 13.20
CA ASN A 46 22.11 -0.75 14.00
C ASN A 46 21.13 -1.92 14.02
N VAL A 47 20.61 -2.30 12.85
CA VAL A 47 19.64 -3.40 12.66
C VAL A 47 20.16 -4.37 11.61
N GLU A 48 19.71 -5.61 11.64
CA GLU A 48 20.06 -6.57 10.60
C GLU A 48 19.49 -6.13 9.24
N GLY A 49 20.31 -6.19 8.18
CA GLY A 49 19.92 -5.72 6.84
C GLY A 49 20.01 -4.21 6.66
N SER A 50 20.81 -3.51 7.49
CA SER A 50 21.00 -2.04 7.44
C SER A 50 21.43 -1.50 6.08
N GLU A 51 22.02 -2.33 5.21
CA GLU A 51 22.37 -1.99 3.83
C GLU A 51 21.16 -1.73 2.92
N TRP A 52 19.94 -2.06 3.38
CA TRP A 52 18.67 -1.84 2.67
C TRP A 52 17.84 -0.68 3.24
N LEU A 53 18.48 0.22 4.01
CA LEU A 53 17.82 1.38 4.65
C LEU A 53 17.87 2.66 3.81
N GLY A 54 18.11 2.58 2.49
CA GLY A 54 18.10 3.77 1.62
C GLY A 54 16.75 4.49 1.60
N TRP A 55 15.67 3.80 1.93
CA TRP A 55 14.34 4.39 2.06
C TRP A 55 14.26 5.34 3.26
N LEU A 56 14.95 5.02 4.36
CA LEU A 56 15.04 5.89 5.54
C LEU A 56 15.90 7.12 5.24
N ASP A 57 16.98 6.96 4.46
CA ASP A 57 17.80 8.09 4.00
C ASP A 57 16.99 9.04 3.12
N THR A 58 16.20 8.49 2.19
CA THR A 58 15.31 9.26 1.32
C THR A 58 14.38 10.15 2.15
N LEU A 59 13.78 9.59 3.20
CA LEU A 59 12.82 10.26 4.06
C LEU A 59 13.43 11.26 5.05
N THR A 60 14.70 11.10 5.41
CA THR A 60 15.40 11.98 6.36
C THR A 60 16.23 13.06 5.68
N SER A 61 16.52 12.89 4.39
CA SER A 61 17.19 13.88 3.56
C SER A 61 16.26 15.04 3.19
N GLN A 62 16.82 16.20 2.81
CA GLN A 62 16.02 17.24 2.18
C GLN A 62 15.57 16.75 0.80
N ALA A 63 14.29 16.96 0.47
CA ALA A 63 13.68 16.48 -0.76
C ALA A 63 14.56 16.73 -1.99
N ASN A 64 14.86 15.69 -2.76
CA ASN A 64 15.51 15.81 -4.06
C ASN A 64 14.51 16.38 -5.07
N THR A 65 14.33 17.70 -5.06
CA THR A 65 13.36 18.40 -5.90
C THR A 65 13.63 18.15 -7.39
N GLU A 66 14.88 17.94 -7.80
CA GLU A 66 15.22 17.71 -9.21
C GLU A 66 14.66 16.38 -9.75
N GLU A 67 14.72 15.30 -8.96
CA GLU A 67 14.14 14.01 -9.36
C GLU A 67 12.62 14.07 -9.39
N LEU A 68 11.98 14.69 -8.40
CA LEU A 68 10.54 14.91 -8.39
C LEU A 68 10.08 15.73 -9.61
N ASP A 69 10.78 16.82 -9.92
CA ASP A 69 10.48 17.63 -11.10
C ASP A 69 10.67 16.83 -12.40
N ARG A 70 11.66 15.93 -12.45
CA ARG A 70 11.88 15.04 -13.61
C ARG A 70 10.74 14.04 -13.75
N ILE A 71 10.26 13.46 -12.65
CA ILE A 71 9.08 12.58 -12.63
C ILE A 71 7.86 13.36 -13.12
N GLN A 72 7.62 14.55 -12.57
CA GLN A 72 6.47 15.39 -12.94
C GLN A 72 6.48 15.76 -14.43
N ARG A 73 7.64 16.14 -14.98
CA ARG A 73 7.79 16.42 -16.42
C ARG A 73 7.50 15.18 -17.27
N LYS A 74 7.98 14.00 -16.86
CA LYS A 74 7.69 12.76 -17.61
C LYS A 74 6.23 12.37 -17.51
N ALA A 75 5.61 12.52 -16.33
CA ALA A 75 4.19 12.27 -16.13
C ALA A 75 3.33 13.18 -17.02
N ALA A 76 3.62 14.48 -17.06
CA ALA A 76 2.94 15.43 -17.93
C ALA A 76 3.07 15.08 -19.42
N HIS A 77 4.24 14.61 -19.85
CA HIS A 77 4.43 14.12 -21.21
C HIS A 77 3.55 12.89 -21.49
N LEU A 78 3.54 11.89 -20.61
CA LEU A 78 2.72 10.69 -20.76
C LEU A 78 1.22 11.03 -20.75
N GLN A 79 0.77 11.94 -19.89
CA GLN A 79 -0.61 12.44 -19.85
C GLN A 79 -1.03 13.06 -21.19
N ALA A 80 -0.14 13.85 -21.81
CA ALA A 80 -0.45 14.51 -23.08
C ALA A 80 -0.56 13.53 -24.27
N ILE A 81 0.15 12.40 -24.22
CA ILE A 81 0.24 11.47 -25.35
C ILE A 81 -0.56 10.17 -25.17
N SER A 82 -1.22 9.98 -24.03
CA SER A 82 -1.91 8.72 -23.70
C SER A 82 -3.36 8.93 -23.30
N ASP A 83 -4.22 8.01 -23.74
CA ASP A 83 -5.51 7.74 -23.14
C ASP A 83 -5.37 6.70 -22.00
N ILE A 84 -4.42 5.76 -22.15
CA ILE A 84 -4.16 4.66 -21.19
C ILE A 84 -2.65 4.55 -20.94
N VAL A 85 -2.26 4.33 -19.68
CA VAL A 85 -0.88 3.98 -19.30
C VAL A 85 -0.86 2.65 -18.56
N LEU A 86 -0.14 1.68 -19.13
CA LEU A 86 0.01 0.34 -18.55
C LEU A 86 1.27 0.30 -17.69
N CYS A 87 1.09 0.13 -16.39
CA CYS A 87 2.16 -0.11 -15.43
C CYS A 87 2.40 -1.62 -15.31
N ILE A 88 3.55 -2.09 -15.79
CA ILE A 88 3.93 -3.51 -15.77
C ILE A 88 4.89 -3.75 -14.61
N GLY A 89 4.41 -4.42 -13.57
CA GLY A 89 5.15 -4.68 -12.34
C GLY A 89 4.35 -5.56 -11.39
N ILE A 90 5.02 -6.17 -10.40
CA ILE A 90 4.40 -7.04 -9.40
C ILE A 90 5.01 -6.77 -8.01
N GLY A 91 4.24 -7.06 -6.95
CA GLY A 91 4.66 -6.84 -5.58
C GLY A 91 4.90 -5.35 -5.30
N GLY A 92 6.10 -5.00 -4.82
CA GLY A 92 6.45 -3.62 -4.47
C GLY A 92 6.48 -2.67 -5.67
N SER A 93 6.61 -3.21 -6.90
CA SER A 93 6.52 -2.45 -8.15
C SER A 93 5.07 -2.13 -8.58
N TYR A 94 4.08 -2.49 -7.77
CA TYR A 94 2.66 -2.41 -8.08
C TYR A 94 1.86 -1.83 -6.92
N LEU A 95 1.91 -2.49 -5.75
CA LEU A 95 0.92 -2.32 -4.68
C LEU A 95 0.82 -0.89 -4.17
N GLY A 96 1.94 -0.22 -3.88
CA GLY A 96 1.91 1.13 -3.32
C GLY A 96 1.35 2.19 -4.28
N ALA A 97 1.69 2.10 -5.57
CA ALA A 97 1.14 2.99 -6.59
C ALA A 97 -0.36 2.75 -6.78
N ALA A 98 -0.77 1.49 -6.89
CA ALA A 98 -2.17 1.11 -7.05
C ALA A 98 -3.01 1.53 -5.84
N ALA A 99 -2.48 1.37 -4.63
CA ALA A 99 -3.12 1.79 -3.39
C ALA A 99 -3.37 3.30 -3.37
N THR A 100 -2.35 4.10 -3.70
CA THR A 100 -2.45 5.57 -3.73
C THR A 100 -3.48 6.03 -4.76
N ILE A 101 -3.44 5.45 -5.97
CA ILE A 101 -4.37 5.80 -7.04
C ILE A 101 -5.79 5.38 -6.66
N ALA A 102 -6.01 4.22 -6.04
CA ALA A 102 -7.34 3.80 -5.62
C ALA A 102 -7.92 4.70 -4.50
N ALA A 103 -7.09 5.09 -3.54
CA ALA A 103 -7.50 5.85 -2.36
C ALA A 103 -7.74 7.34 -2.63
N SER A 104 -6.84 8.00 -3.38
CA SER A 104 -6.87 9.48 -3.55
C SER A 104 -7.53 9.95 -4.85
N LEU A 105 -7.83 9.06 -5.80
CA LEU A 105 -8.27 9.49 -7.12
C LEU A 105 -9.72 9.98 -7.12
N ARG A 106 -9.86 11.30 -6.93
CA ARG A 106 -11.12 12.03 -7.06
C ARG A 106 -11.58 12.08 -8.52
N TYR A 107 -12.89 12.20 -8.72
CA TYR A 107 -13.49 12.29 -10.06
C TYR A 107 -12.91 13.45 -10.91
N GLU A 108 -12.54 14.56 -10.28
CA GLU A 108 -11.92 15.71 -10.94
C GLU A 108 -10.50 15.40 -11.45
N ALA A 109 -9.70 14.67 -10.67
CA ALA A 109 -8.36 14.23 -11.07
C ALA A 109 -8.42 13.27 -12.28
N LYS A 110 -9.47 12.45 -12.39
CA LYS A 110 -9.71 11.58 -13.56
C LYS A 110 -10.00 12.33 -14.86
N ARG A 111 -10.51 13.58 -14.82
CA ARG A 111 -10.99 14.26 -16.04
C ARG A 111 -9.88 14.64 -17.01
N HIS A 112 -8.63 14.71 -16.55
CA HIS A 112 -7.49 15.16 -17.35
C HIS A 112 -6.30 14.21 -17.36
N ALA A 113 -6.39 13.06 -16.69
CA ALA A 113 -5.34 12.05 -16.62
C ALA A 113 -5.71 10.80 -17.45
N PRO A 114 -4.71 10.08 -17.99
CA PRO A 114 -4.94 8.79 -18.63
C PRO A 114 -5.40 7.76 -17.59
N ASP A 115 -6.09 6.74 -18.09
CA ASP A 115 -6.43 5.56 -17.29
C ASP A 115 -5.15 4.75 -17.00
N VAL A 116 -4.74 4.74 -15.72
CA VAL A 116 -3.55 4.00 -15.28
C VAL A 116 -3.96 2.61 -14.83
N ARG A 117 -3.44 1.59 -15.53
CA ARG A 117 -3.75 0.19 -15.24
C ARG A 117 -2.50 -0.59 -14.88
N PHE A 118 -2.64 -1.51 -13.95
CA PHE A 118 -1.55 -2.38 -13.53
C PHE A 118 -1.71 -3.77 -14.12
N VAL A 119 -0.66 -4.28 -14.76
CA VAL A 119 -0.66 -5.55 -15.49
C VAL A 119 0.64 -6.31 -15.23
N GLY A 120 0.67 -7.60 -15.55
CA GLY A 120 1.83 -8.45 -15.27
C GLY A 120 2.01 -8.76 -13.78
N THR A 121 0.92 -8.69 -13.01
CA THR A 121 0.81 -9.13 -11.61
C THR A 121 0.50 -10.63 -11.50
N HIS A 122 0.21 -11.28 -12.62
CA HIS A 122 0.00 -12.72 -12.77
C HIS A 122 0.16 -13.10 -14.26
N LEU A 123 0.12 -14.39 -14.59
CA LEU A 123 0.32 -14.92 -15.95
C LEU A 123 -0.99 -15.48 -16.54
N GLY A 124 -2.00 -14.62 -16.72
CA GLY A 124 -3.30 -14.97 -17.28
C GLY A 124 -3.41 -14.66 -18.77
N ALA A 125 -3.43 -15.67 -19.64
CA ALA A 125 -3.53 -15.46 -21.08
C ALA A 125 -4.87 -14.85 -21.52
N THR A 126 -5.98 -15.26 -20.88
CA THR A 126 -7.32 -14.71 -21.15
C THR A 126 -7.38 -13.23 -20.82
N GLU A 127 -6.97 -12.84 -19.60
CA GLU A 127 -6.97 -11.44 -19.19
C GLU A 127 -6.11 -10.57 -20.11
N LEU A 128 -4.89 -11.02 -20.43
CA LEU A 128 -4.01 -10.25 -21.31
C LEU A 128 -4.60 -10.10 -22.72
N LYS A 129 -5.29 -11.14 -23.23
CA LYS A 129 -5.97 -11.09 -24.53
C LYS A 129 -7.17 -10.15 -24.51
N ASP A 130 -7.98 -10.20 -23.46
CA ASP A 130 -9.15 -9.34 -23.31
C ASP A 130 -8.71 -7.87 -23.18
N LEU A 131 -7.65 -7.60 -22.42
CA LEU A 131 -7.02 -6.28 -22.37
C LEU A 131 -6.58 -5.83 -23.76
N MET A 132 -5.83 -6.66 -24.51
CA MET A 132 -5.37 -6.29 -25.86
C MET A 132 -6.54 -5.98 -26.79
N ALA A 133 -7.62 -6.78 -26.75
CA ALA A 133 -8.83 -6.51 -27.53
C ALA A 133 -9.49 -5.19 -27.12
N GLU A 134 -9.51 -4.86 -25.83
CA GLU A 134 -10.00 -3.57 -25.35
C GLU A 134 -9.13 -2.41 -25.83
N LEU A 135 -7.80 -2.54 -25.80
CA LEU A 135 -6.88 -1.50 -26.26
C LEU A 135 -7.05 -1.23 -27.77
N GLU A 136 -7.36 -2.27 -28.56
CA GLU A 136 -7.63 -2.18 -29.99
C GLU A 136 -9.04 -1.63 -30.32
N ALA A 137 -9.98 -1.71 -29.38
CA ALA A 137 -11.31 -1.17 -29.59
C ALA A 137 -11.26 0.36 -29.75
N PRO A 138 -12.00 0.94 -30.71
CA PRO A 138 -12.02 2.38 -30.90
C PRO A 138 -12.65 3.09 -29.69
N LYS A 139 -12.30 4.36 -29.51
CA LYS A 139 -13.00 5.28 -28.61
C LYS A 139 -14.41 5.56 -29.15
N TYR A 140 -15.25 6.19 -28.33
CA TYR A 140 -16.61 6.57 -28.72
C TYR A 140 -16.66 7.45 -29.98
N ASP A 141 -15.63 8.27 -30.20
CA ASP A 141 -15.47 9.13 -31.39
C ASP A 141 -14.88 8.40 -32.61
N GLY A 142 -14.64 7.09 -32.53
CA GLY A 142 -14.07 6.27 -33.60
C GLY A 142 -12.54 6.31 -33.70
N SER A 143 -11.86 7.14 -32.91
CA SER A 143 -10.39 7.22 -32.92
C SER A 143 -9.74 6.09 -32.11
N GLN A 144 -8.49 5.77 -32.43
CA GLN A 144 -7.71 4.74 -31.73
C GLN A 144 -7.30 5.23 -30.34
N LYS A 145 -7.24 4.31 -29.36
CA LYS A 145 -6.70 4.61 -28.04
C LYS A 145 -5.18 4.81 -28.12
N LYS A 146 -4.66 5.82 -27.45
CA LYS A 146 -3.23 6.07 -27.33
C LYS A 146 -2.70 5.42 -26.06
N VAL A 147 -1.72 4.54 -26.20
CA VAL A 147 -1.21 3.75 -25.06
C VAL A 147 0.26 4.09 -24.81
N SER A 148 0.65 4.13 -23.54
CA SER A 148 2.05 4.13 -23.11
C SER A 148 2.28 3.05 -22.04
N ILE A 149 3.54 2.69 -21.82
CA ILE A 149 3.94 1.63 -20.89
C ILE A 149 4.98 2.19 -19.90
N ILE A 150 4.77 1.91 -18.62
CA ILE A 150 5.79 2.04 -17.58
C ILE A 150 6.13 0.62 -17.14
N VAL A 151 7.37 0.17 -17.38
CA VAL A 151 7.84 -1.15 -16.95
C VAL A 151 8.74 -1.02 -15.74
N ILE A 152 8.42 -1.76 -14.66
CA ILE A 152 9.03 -1.57 -13.34
C ILE A 152 9.57 -2.91 -12.83
N SER A 153 10.90 -3.07 -12.87
CA SER A 153 11.57 -4.24 -12.30
C SER A 153 13.03 -3.90 -12.00
N LYS A 154 13.45 -4.03 -10.73
CA LYS A 154 14.83 -3.75 -10.32
C LYS A 154 15.84 -4.65 -11.05
N SER A 155 15.57 -5.95 -11.13
CA SER A 155 16.46 -6.93 -11.79
C SER A 155 16.21 -7.07 -13.29
N GLY A 156 14.98 -6.78 -13.75
CA GLY A 156 14.51 -7.12 -15.09
C GLY A 156 14.28 -8.62 -15.32
N SER A 157 14.52 -9.46 -14.31
CA SER A 157 14.41 -10.93 -14.40
C SER A 157 13.10 -11.48 -13.83
N THR A 158 12.22 -10.64 -13.28
CA THR A 158 10.88 -11.03 -12.85
C THR A 158 10.10 -11.57 -14.05
N VAL A 159 9.71 -12.84 -14.03
CA VAL A 159 9.18 -13.55 -15.20
C VAL A 159 7.84 -12.96 -15.64
N GLU A 160 6.95 -12.70 -14.69
CA GLU A 160 5.63 -12.11 -14.90
C GLU A 160 5.74 -10.77 -15.61
N THR A 161 6.61 -9.89 -15.12
CA THR A 161 6.90 -8.58 -15.71
C THR A 161 7.55 -8.71 -17.10
N GLY A 162 8.59 -9.54 -17.23
CA GLY A 162 9.37 -9.67 -18.46
C GLY A 162 8.56 -10.25 -19.62
N VAL A 163 7.76 -11.28 -19.38
CA VAL A 163 6.89 -11.91 -20.39
C VAL A 163 5.78 -10.94 -20.81
N THR A 164 5.08 -10.34 -19.86
CA THR A 164 4.01 -9.36 -20.13
C THR A 164 4.54 -8.17 -20.91
N PHE A 165 5.68 -7.61 -20.49
CA PHE A 165 6.33 -6.51 -21.21
C PHE A 165 6.74 -6.92 -22.62
N ARG A 166 7.26 -8.12 -22.83
CA ARG A 166 7.62 -8.60 -24.18
C ARG A 166 6.41 -8.60 -25.12
N ILE A 167 5.26 -9.08 -24.65
CA ILE A 167 4.01 -9.15 -25.43
C ILE A 167 3.48 -7.74 -25.71
N LEU A 168 3.28 -6.94 -24.66
CA LEU A 168 2.70 -5.60 -24.80
C LEU A 168 3.62 -4.62 -25.54
N ARG A 169 4.94 -4.75 -25.41
CA ARG A 169 5.89 -3.98 -26.22
C ARG A 169 5.80 -4.34 -27.70
N ALA A 170 5.60 -5.61 -28.04
CA ALA A 170 5.40 -6.01 -29.44
C ALA A 170 4.09 -5.43 -29.98
N TRP A 171 3.00 -5.52 -29.20
CA TRP A 171 1.72 -4.90 -29.52
C TRP A 171 1.85 -3.38 -29.72
N LEU A 172 2.54 -2.68 -28.81
CA LEU A 172 2.76 -1.23 -28.88
C LEU A 172 3.52 -0.82 -30.14
N LYS A 173 4.54 -1.59 -30.55
CA LYS A 173 5.30 -1.35 -31.78
C LYS A 173 4.43 -1.46 -33.04
N THR A 174 3.48 -2.38 -33.06
CA THR A 174 2.55 -2.55 -34.17
C THR A 174 1.53 -1.41 -34.24
N HIS A 175 1.03 -0.93 -33.10
CA HIS A 175 -0.04 0.07 -33.04
C HIS A 175 0.44 1.53 -32.98
N HIS A 176 1.70 1.77 -32.60
CA HIS A 176 2.34 3.08 -32.58
C HIS A 176 3.70 3.05 -33.31
N PRO A 177 3.70 2.74 -34.63
CA PRO A 177 4.94 2.66 -35.40
C PRO A 177 5.66 4.02 -35.42
N GLY A 178 6.94 4.03 -35.09
CA GLY A 178 7.77 5.24 -35.09
C GLY A 178 7.80 6.01 -33.76
N GLU A 179 6.82 5.81 -32.87
CA GLU A 179 6.73 6.49 -31.56
C GLU A 179 6.86 5.54 -30.36
N SER A 180 6.94 4.22 -30.60
CA SER A 180 6.85 3.21 -29.54
C SER A 180 7.89 3.36 -28.42
N ASN A 181 9.08 3.89 -28.73
CA ASN A 181 10.13 4.03 -27.73
C ASN A 181 9.87 5.22 -26.79
N GLU A 182 9.33 6.32 -27.30
CA GLU A 182 8.95 7.51 -26.51
C GLU A 182 7.75 7.25 -25.59
N ARG A 183 6.99 6.20 -25.90
CA ARG A 183 5.83 5.69 -25.15
C ARG A 183 6.22 4.65 -24.09
N ILE A 184 7.50 4.34 -23.91
CA ILE A 184 7.99 3.38 -22.91
C ILE A 184 8.92 4.08 -21.92
N VAL A 185 8.62 3.94 -20.64
CA VAL A 185 9.52 4.34 -19.54
C VAL A 185 9.90 3.09 -18.76
N ALA A 186 11.20 2.94 -18.46
CA ALA A 186 11.71 1.83 -17.66
C ALA A 186 12.20 2.32 -16.28
N ILE A 187 11.68 1.70 -15.21
CA ILE A 187 12.13 1.92 -13.84
C ILE A 187 12.87 0.66 -13.37
N THR A 188 14.19 0.76 -13.26
CA THR A 188 15.08 -0.40 -13.09
C THR A 188 16.33 -0.01 -12.30
N SER A 189 17.24 -0.96 -12.02
CA SER A 189 18.52 -0.61 -11.39
C SER A 189 19.31 0.40 -12.24
N SER A 190 20.21 1.15 -11.59
CA SER A 190 20.99 2.22 -12.23
C SER A 190 21.92 1.73 -13.35
N SER A 191 22.45 0.51 -13.25
CA SER A 191 23.53 0.04 -14.14
C SER A 191 23.51 -1.46 -14.45
N SER A 192 22.52 -2.22 -13.95
CA SER A 192 22.51 -3.68 -14.04
C SER A 192 21.13 -4.26 -14.37
N GLY A 193 21.10 -5.55 -14.70
CA GLY A 193 19.85 -6.25 -15.01
C GLY A 193 19.43 -6.13 -16.48
N SER A 194 18.65 -7.11 -16.93
CA SER A 194 18.24 -7.23 -18.33
C SER A 194 17.39 -6.06 -18.81
N LEU A 195 16.55 -5.50 -17.93
CA LEU A 195 15.71 -4.36 -18.26
C LEU A 195 16.53 -3.08 -18.47
N ARG A 196 17.61 -2.88 -17.69
CA ARG A 196 18.52 -1.73 -17.89
C ARG A 196 19.21 -1.82 -19.25
N THR A 197 19.84 -2.95 -19.55
CA THR A 197 20.51 -3.18 -20.84
C THR A 197 19.55 -2.97 -22.01
N LEU A 198 18.31 -3.45 -21.87
CA LEU A 198 17.30 -3.28 -22.90
C LEU A 198 16.89 -1.81 -23.07
N ALA A 199 16.68 -1.08 -21.97
CA ALA A 199 16.30 0.33 -22.02
C ALA A 199 17.39 1.17 -22.68
N ASP A 200 18.67 0.90 -22.39
CA ASP A 200 19.81 1.56 -23.02
C ASP A 200 19.87 1.30 -24.52
N ALA A 201 19.75 0.03 -24.91
CA ALA A 201 19.82 -0.36 -26.32
C ALA A 201 18.64 0.20 -27.14
N ALA A 202 17.46 0.34 -26.52
CA ALA A 202 16.27 0.85 -27.18
C ALA A 202 16.10 2.38 -27.08
N GLY A 203 16.88 3.05 -26.22
CA GLY A 203 16.76 4.48 -25.96
C GLY A 203 15.49 4.86 -25.21
N TYR A 204 15.03 4.02 -24.26
CA TYR A 204 13.89 4.37 -23.40
C TYR A 204 14.30 5.40 -22.36
N ASP A 205 13.37 6.24 -21.94
CA ASP A 205 13.54 7.04 -20.73
C ASP A 205 13.63 6.11 -19.51
N THR A 206 14.52 6.45 -18.58
CA THR A 206 14.76 5.62 -17.39
C THR A 206 14.65 6.40 -16.08
N PHE A 207 14.13 5.71 -15.07
CA PHE A 207 14.26 6.09 -13.66
C PHE A 207 14.92 4.95 -12.89
N VAL A 208 15.50 5.29 -11.74
CA VAL A 208 16.30 4.35 -10.96
C VAL A 208 15.48 3.84 -9.78
N VAL A 209 15.48 2.53 -9.60
CA VAL A 209 15.17 1.93 -8.29
C VAL A 209 16.45 1.96 -7.46
N PRO A 210 16.50 2.67 -6.32
CA PRO A 210 17.72 2.76 -5.52
C PRO A 210 18.26 1.39 -5.12
N GLY A 211 19.59 1.24 -5.12
CA GLY A 211 20.27 -0.03 -4.91
C GLY A 211 20.03 -0.62 -3.52
N ASP A 212 19.93 0.25 -2.54
CA ASP A 212 19.71 0.06 -1.10
C ASP A 212 18.23 0.19 -0.70
N VAL A 213 17.30 0.18 -1.65
CA VAL A 213 15.85 0.14 -1.37
C VAL A 213 15.27 -1.19 -1.87
N GLY A 214 14.66 -1.93 -0.95
CA GLY A 214 13.91 -3.14 -1.25
C GLY A 214 12.56 -2.83 -1.90
N GLY A 215 12.04 -3.76 -2.72
CA GLY A 215 10.81 -3.53 -3.50
C GLY A 215 9.62 -3.07 -2.66
N ARG A 216 9.32 -3.76 -1.55
CA ARG A 216 8.20 -3.41 -0.65
C ARG A 216 8.36 -2.07 0.09
N PHE A 217 9.56 -1.49 0.11
CA PHE A 217 9.88 -0.17 0.68
C PHE A 217 10.05 0.92 -0.40
N SER A 218 9.76 0.64 -1.67
CA SER A 218 10.11 1.52 -2.80
C SER A 218 9.01 2.46 -3.27
N VAL A 219 7.84 2.49 -2.62
CA VAL A 219 6.68 3.31 -3.06
C VAL A 219 6.99 4.80 -3.15
N LEU A 220 7.84 5.33 -2.26
CA LEU A 220 8.26 6.74 -2.25
C LEU A 220 9.49 7.03 -3.12
N SER A 221 9.80 6.12 -4.05
CA SER A 221 10.80 6.30 -5.10
C SER A 221 10.10 6.43 -6.47
N PRO A 222 10.84 6.61 -7.59
CA PRO A 222 10.21 6.66 -8.91
C PRO A 222 9.26 5.49 -9.22
N VAL A 223 9.46 4.32 -8.58
CA VAL A 223 8.58 3.14 -8.63
C VAL A 223 7.12 3.50 -8.40
N GLY A 224 6.80 4.19 -7.30
CA GLY A 224 5.43 4.59 -7.00
C GLY A 224 5.09 5.96 -7.57
N LEU A 225 6.02 6.91 -7.46
CA LEU A 225 5.76 8.31 -7.79
C LEU A 225 5.44 8.54 -9.27
N LEU A 226 6.09 7.85 -10.22
CA LEU A 226 5.78 8.07 -11.63
C LEU A 226 4.35 7.63 -12.00
N PRO A 227 3.89 6.40 -11.68
CA PRO A 227 2.49 6.02 -11.90
C PRO A 227 1.48 6.95 -11.21
N ILE A 228 1.75 7.37 -9.97
CA ILE A 228 0.88 8.28 -9.20
C ILE A 228 0.75 9.63 -9.90
N ALA A 229 1.88 10.23 -10.31
CA ALA A 229 1.89 11.49 -11.03
C ALA A 229 1.17 11.38 -12.38
N VAL A 230 1.33 10.26 -13.11
CA VAL A 230 0.63 10.01 -14.37
C VAL A 230 -0.89 9.97 -14.17
N ALA A 231 -1.37 9.39 -13.07
CA ALA A 231 -2.79 9.38 -12.70
C ALA A 231 -3.36 10.76 -12.33
N GLY A 232 -2.53 11.81 -12.33
CA GLY A 232 -2.94 13.19 -12.05
C GLY A 232 -2.90 13.57 -10.57
N LEU A 233 -2.31 12.73 -9.72
CA LEU A 233 -2.17 12.97 -8.29
C LEU A 233 -0.89 13.75 -7.97
N ASP A 234 -0.92 14.51 -6.88
CA ASP A 234 0.19 15.39 -6.47
C ASP A 234 1.28 14.63 -5.69
N ILE A 235 2.33 14.24 -6.39
CA ILE A 235 3.48 13.56 -5.78
C ILE A 235 4.32 14.44 -4.86
N HIS A 236 4.22 15.77 -4.97
CA HIS A 236 4.89 16.65 -4.01
C HIS A 236 4.17 16.58 -2.67
N GLN A 237 2.84 16.51 -2.65
CA GLN A 237 2.09 16.29 -1.42
C GLN A 237 2.34 14.90 -0.82
N VAL A 238 2.44 13.84 -1.64
CA VAL A 238 2.84 12.51 -1.16
C VAL A 238 4.20 12.57 -0.44
N MET A 239 5.20 13.16 -1.08
CA MET A 239 6.52 13.29 -0.47
C MET A 239 6.51 14.23 0.73
N GLN A 240 5.74 15.32 0.70
CA GLN A 240 5.62 16.23 1.82
C GLN A 240 5.09 15.51 3.06
N GLY A 241 3.98 14.78 2.94
CA GLY A 241 3.42 14.00 4.05
C GLY A 241 4.38 12.96 4.60
N ALA A 242 5.15 12.31 3.72
CA ALA A 242 6.19 11.37 4.14
C ALA A 242 7.30 12.03 4.98
N HIS A 243 7.80 13.21 4.56
CA HIS A 243 8.82 13.94 5.32
C HIS A 243 8.27 14.53 6.64
N GLU A 244 7.02 14.99 6.64
CA GLU A 244 6.35 15.49 7.84
C GLU A 244 6.19 14.37 8.87
N GLU A 245 5.72 13.21 8.45
CA GLU A 245 5.56 12.05 9.34
C GLU A 245 6.90 11.61 9.95
N VAL A 246 8.01 11.60 9.20
CA VAL A 246 9.34 11.32 9.79
C VAL A 246 9.72 12.33 10.86
N LYS A 247 9.46 13.63 10.64
CA LYS A 247 9.75 14.66 11.65
C LYS A 247 8.90 14.46 12.89
N ASP A 248 7.62 14.12 12.71
CA ASP A 248 6.68 13.91 13.81
C ASP A 248 7.09 12.68 14.63
N ILE A 249 7.40 11.56 13.97
CA ILE A 249 7.90 10.33 14.61
C ILE A 249 9.22 10.59 15.37
N GLN A 250 10.15 11.38 14.81
CA GLN A 250 11.40 11.70 15.48
C GLN A 250 11.21 12.55 16.74
N GLN A 251 10.20 13.42 16.75
CA GLN A 251 9.85 14.26 17.90
C GLN A 251 9.06 13.47 18.95
N ASP A 252 8.04 12.73 18.53
CA ASP A 252 7.18 11.90 19.37
C ASP A 252 6.86 10.54 18.70
N PRO A 253 7.68 9.51 18.93
CA PRO A 253 7.50 8.20 18.28
C PRO A 253 6.37 7.38 18.89
N VAL A 254 5.62 7.91 19.88
CA VAL A 254 4.68 7.14 20.70
C VAL A 254 3.72 6.29 19.88
N GLN A 255 3.16 6.81 18.79
CA GLN A 255 2.19 6.07 17.96
C GLN A 255 2.80 4.81 17.36
N ILE A 256 3.99 4.92 16.76
CA ILE A 256 4.74 3.78 16.22
C ILE A 256 5.14 2.80 17.32
N LEU A 257 5.64 3.30 18.45
CA LEU A 257 6.02 2.45 19.56
C LEU A 257 4.82 1.67 20.10
N THR A 258 3.65 2.30 20.16
CA THR A 258 2.41 1.69 20.62
C THR A 258 1.98 0.56 19.68
N LEU A 259 1.93 0.82 18.36
CA LEU A 259 1.58 -0.21 17.38
C LEU A 259 2.56 -1.40 17.42
N ALA A 260 3.87 -1.13 17.41
CA ALA A 260 4.89 -2.19 17.42
C ALA A 260 4.86 -3.00 18.72
N SER A 261 4.78 -2.34 19.89
CA SER A 261 4.70 -3.02 21.18
C SER A 261 3.40 -3.84 21.32
N ALA A 262 2.26 -3.32 20.87
CA ALA A 262 0.99 -4.02 20.94
C ALA A 262 1.00 -5.29 20.07
N ARG A 263 1.42 -5.17 18.80
CA ARG A 263 1.57 -6.31 17.89
C ARG A 263 2.56 -7.34 18.45
N LYS A 264 3.69 -6.90 19.02
CA LYS A 264 4.68 -7.79 19.64
C LYS A 264 4.14 -8.52 20.86
N GLN A 265 3.43 -7.80 21.75
CA GLN A 265 2.82 -8.40 22.92
C GLN A 265 1.77 -9.45 22.53
N LEU A 266 0.91 -9.15 21.56
CA LEU A 266 -0.11 -10.09 21.07
C LEU A 266 0.55 -11.33 20.43
N MET A 267 1.60 -11.15 19.63
CA MET A 267 2.38 -12.27 19.10
C MET A 267 2.95 -13.15 20.23
N ASP A 268 3.51 -12.54 21.29
CA ASP A 268 4.05 -13.28 22.44
C ASP A 268 2.98 -13.98 23.28
N GLN A 269 1.75 -13.49 23.26
CA GLN A 269 0.59 -14.14 23.87
C GLN A 269 0.05 -15.31 23.04
N GLY A 270 0.59 -15.55 21.84
CA GLY A 270 0.23 -16.67 20.98
C GLY A 270 -0.80 -16.36 19.90
N TYR A 271 -1.14 -15.08 19.68
CA TYR A 271 -1.90 -14.69 18.50
C TYR A 271 -1.05 -14.92 17.25
N ALA A 272 -1.61 -15.64 16.28
CA ALA A 272 -0.91 -16.03 15.05
C ALA A 272 -1.34 -15.19 13.85
N ILE A 273 -2.52 -14.56 13.92
CA ILE A 273 -3.13 -13.82 12.81
C ILE A 273 -3.38 -12.39 13.25
N GLU A 274 -2.86 -11.45 12.46
CA GLU A 274 -3.32 -10.06 12.49
C GLU A 274 -4.27 -9.87 11.33
N CYS A 275 -5.53 -9.54 11.61
CA CYS A 275 -6.49 -9.19 10.58
C CYS A 275 -6.48 -7.68 10.40
N LEU A 276 -5.90 -7.22 9.30
CA LEU A 276 -6.08 -5.86 8.85
C LEU A 276 -7.55 -5.72 8.42
N SER A 277 -8.29 -4.79 8.99
CA SER A 277 -9.69 -4.57 8.61
C SER A 277 -9.95 -3.11 8.32
N THR A 278 -10.99 -2.83 7.54
CA THR A 278 -11.40 -1.44 7.26
C THR A 278 -12.88 -1.35 6.98
N PHE A 279 -13.48 -0.20 7.33
CA PHE A 279 -14.82 0.19 6.92
C PHE A 279 -14.81 1.19 5.76
N ASP A 280 -13.61 1.60 5.31
CA ASP A 280 -13.40 2.63 4.30
C ASP A 280 -12.84 1.99 3.03
N GLN A 281 -13.57 2.13 1.92
CA GLN A 281 -13.22 1.47 0.67
C GLN A 281 -11.88 1.97 0.11
N GLU A 282 -11.57 3.23 0.37
CA GLU A 282 -10.32 3.90 0.01
C GLU A 282 -9.10 3.21 0.62
N CYS A 283 -9.25 2.59 1.80
CA CYS A 283 -8.18 1.90 2.50
C CYS A 283 -7.88 0.50 1.93
N HIS A 284 -8.68 -0.02 0.99
CA HIS A 284 -8.52 -1.38 0.47
C HIS A 284 -7.11 -1.64 -0.10
N GLY A 285 -6.64 -0.75 -0.99
CA GLY A 285 -5.31 -0.90 -1.59
C GLY A 285 -4.19 -0.67 -0.57
N LEU A 286 -4.41 0.18 0.43
CA LEU A 286 -3.45 0.42 1.51
C LEU A 286 -3.24 -0.87 2.32
N MET A 287 -4.31 -1.61 2.62
CA MET A 287 -4.23 -2.93 3.27
C MET A 287 -3.47 -3.96 2.43
N ASP A 288 -3.65 -3.97 1.11
CA ASP A 288 -2.88 -4.86 0.23
C ASP A 288 -1.38 -4.57 0.31
N TRP A 289 -1.00 -3.29 0.36
CA TRP A 289 0.39 -2.88 0.51
C TRP A 289 0.96 -3.21 1.91
N VAL A 290 0.21 -2.94 3.00
CA VAL A 290 0.63 -3.31 4.37
C VAL A 290 0.80 -4.82 4.51
N GLN A 291 -0.11 -5.61 3.92
CA GLN A 291 -0.01 -7.07 3.92
C GLN A 291 1.31 -7.55 3.31
N GLN A 292 1.73 -6.98 2.16
CA GLN A 292 3.04 -7.31 1.59
C GLN A 292 4.17 -6.82 2.51
N LEU A 293 4.11 -5.57 2.96
CA LEU A 293 5.16 -4.96 3.77
C LEU A 293 5.46 -5.80 5.01
N GLN A 294 4.44 -6.12 5.79
CA GLN A 294 4.58 -6.90 7.03
C GLN A 294 4.89 -8.36 6.72
N GLY A 295 4.14 -9.00 5.82
CA GLY A 295 4.28 -10.43 5.53
C GLY A 295 5.68 -10.82 5.04
N GLU A 296 6.26 -10.05 4.10
CA GLU A 296 7.61 -10.33 3.60
C GLU A 296 8.73 -9.89 4.57
N SER A 297 8.46 -8.92 5.45
CA SER A 297 9.47 -8.42 6.39
C SER A 297 9.54 -9.28 7.65
N GLU A 298 8.40 -9.67 8.20
CA GLU A 298 8.27 -10.32 9.51
C GLU A 298 8.18 -11.85 9.41
N GLY A 299 7.70 -12.41 8.29
CA GLY A 299 7.59 -13.85 8.03
C GLY A 299 8.93 -14.54 7.80
N LYS A 300 9.75 -14.65 8.86
CA LYS A 300 11.14 -15.11 8.83
C LYS A 300 11.43 -16.04 9.99
N ASP A 301 12.33 -17.00 9.77
CA ASP A 301 12.84 -17.89 10.83
C ASP A 301 11.76 -18.58 11.66
N SER A 302 10.64 -18.93 11.02
CA SER A 302 9.42 -19.49 11.67
C SER A 302 8.75 -18.57 12.69
N LYS A 303 8.94 -17.25 12.56
CA LYS A 303 8.28 -16.18 13.32
C LYS A 303 7.43 -15.32 12.39
N GLY A 304 6.66 -14.42 13.01
CA GLY A 304 5.86 -13.41 12.33
C GLY A 304 4.36 -13.68 12.43
N LEU A 305 3.60 -12.59 12.43
CA LEU A 305 2.14 -12.64 12.34
C LEU A 305 1.75 -12.93 10.88
N PHE A 306 0.70 -13.72 10.68
CA PHE A 306 0.09 -13.87 9.37
C PHE A 306 -0.83 -12.67 9.09
N PRO A 307 -0.53 -11.80 8.11
CA PRO A 307 -1.36 -10.63 7.82
C PRO A 307 -2.59 -11.05 6.98
N ALA A 308 -3.71 -11.27 7.66
CA ALA A 308 -5.02 -11.47 7.03
C ALA A 308 -5.69 -10.12 6.73
N LYS A 309 -6.77 -10.16 5.94
CA LYS A 309 -7.55 -8.96 5.59
C LYS A 309 -9.05 -9.24 5.68
N ALA A 310 -9.83 -8.27 6.14
CA ALA A 310 -11.29 -8.27 6.08
C ALA A 310 -11.82 -6.88 5.69
N PHE A 311 -12.77 -6.83 4.77
CA PHE A 311 -13.36 -5.58 4.29
C PHE A 311 -14.76 -5.44 4.84
N TYR A 312 -14.93 -4.57 5.83
CA TYR A 312 -16.18 -4.34 6.52
C TYR A 312 -17.00 -3.21 5.87
N SER A 313 -18.32 -3.24 5.96
CA SER A 313 -19.16 -4.25 6.64
C SER A 313 -19.36 -5.55 5.84
N ARG A 314 -18.95 -5.62 4.56
CA ARG A 314 -19.17 -6.81 3.70
C ARG A 314 -18.74 -8.12 4.36
N ASP A 315 -17.53 -8.17 4.90
CA ASP A 315 -16.95 -9.40 5.45
C ASP A 315 -17.42 -9.71 6.88
N LEU A 316 -18.18 -8.81 7.52
CA LEU A 316 -18.97 -9.19 8.71
C LEU A 316 -20.04 -10.24 8.33
N HIS A 317 -20.48 -10.24 7.07
CA HIS A 317 -21.45 -11.21 6.53
C HIS A 317 -20.79 -12.44 5.89
N SER A 318 -19.50 -12.68 6.14
CA SER A 318 -18.80 -13.89 5.71
C SER A 318 -17.87 -14.40 6.81
N LEU A 319 -16.93 -13.58 7.25
CA LEU A 319 -15.93 -13.85 8.28
C LEU A 319 -16.37 -13.42 9.68
N GLY A 320 -17.34 -12.49 9.80
CA GLY A 320 -17.76 -11.92 11.09
C GLY A 320 -18.10 -12.97 12.15
N GLN A 321 -18.83 -14.03 11.78
CA GLN A 321 -19.12 -15.15 12.70
C GLN A 321 -17.86 -15.87 13.19
N TRP A 322 -16.86 -16.04 12.32
CA TRP A 322 -15.59 -16.67 12.70
C TRP A 322 -14.75 -15.75 13.57
N VAL A 323 -14.73 -14.44 13.29
CA VAL A 323 -14.03 -13.48 14.14
C VAL A 323 -14.66 -13.46 15.53
N GLN A 324 -16.00 -13.36 15.63
CA GLN A 324 -16.73 -13.30 16.89
C GLN A 324 -16.60 -14.57 17.75
N ASP A 325 -16.87 -15.75 17.18
CA ASP A 325 -17.00 -17.01 17.95
C ASP A 325 -16.00 -18.11 17.56
N GLY A 326 -15.05 -17.80 16.68
CA GLY A 326 -14.00 -18.73 16.29
C GLY A 326 -12.84 -18.81 17.30
N PRO A 327 -11.79 -19.58 16.96
CA PRO A 327 -10.60 -19.69 17.79
C PRO A 327 -9.95 -18.33 18.09
N ARG A 328 -9.58 -18.09 19.36
CA ARG A 328 -8.90 -16.87 19.82
C ARG A 328 -7.41 -16.87 19.46
N ILE A 329 -7.13 -16.88 18.16
CA ILE A 329 -5.78 -16.85 17.56
C ILE A 329 -5.56 -15.60 16.69
N LEU A 330 -6.58 -14.75 16.58
CA LEU A 330 -6.62 -13.56 15.74
C LEU A 330 -6.85 -12.33 16.61
N PHE A 331 -6.17 -11.23 16.26
CA PHE A 331 -6.54 -9.88 16.67
C PHE A 331 -6.75 -9.01 15.43
N GLU A 332 -7.41 -7.87 15.59
CA GLU A 332 -7.66 -6.95 14.48
C GLU A 332 -6.85 -5.66 14.59
N THR A 333 -6.43 -5.15 13.44
CA THR A 333 -5.94 -3.77 13.28
C THR A 333 -6.85 -3.10 12.26
N VAL A 334 -7.78 -2.28 12.75
CA VAL A 334 -8.70 -1.50 11.92
C VAL A 334 -7.95 -0.30 11.33
N ILE A 335 -7.88 -0.20 10.01
CA ILE A 335 -7.36 0.97 9.30
C ILE A 335 -8.55 1.81 8.86
N SER A 336 -8.64 3.05 9.32
CA SER A 336 -9.83 3.91 9.14
C SER A 336 -9.45 5.33 8.72
N LEU A 337 -10.43 6.06 8.18
CA LEU A 337 -10.36 7.49 7.94
C LEU A 337 -11.16 8.25 9.02
N ASP A 338 -10.60 9.33 9.55
CA ASP A 338 -11.33 10.26 10.42
C ASP A 338 -12.37 11.06 9.61
N THR A 339 -11.97 11.59 8.45
CA THR A 339 -12.87 12.33 7.55
C THR A 339 -13.15 11.54 6.26
N PRO A 340 -14.42 11.22 5.96
CA PRO A 340 -14.77 10.57 4.69
C PRO A 340 -14.55 11.52 3.50
N PRO A 341 -14.19 11.01 2.31
CA PRO A 341 -13.89 11.85 1.16
C PRO A 341 -15.13 12.50 0.54
N VAL A 342 -16.31 11.88 0.71
CA VAL A 342 -17.60 12.33 0.19
C VAL A 342 -18.68 11.98 1.21
N GLU A 343 -19.68 12.84 1.33
CA GLU A 343 -20.85 12.59 2.17
C GLU A 343 -22.11 12.41 1.31
N LEU A 344 -22.98 11.49 1.74
CA LEU A 344 -24.29 11.28 1.14
C LEU A 344 -25.33 11.08 2.25
N ASP A 345 -26.38 11.90 2.25
CA ASP A 345 -27.50 11.70 3.17
C ASP A 345 -28.42 10.60 2.67
N ILE A 346 -28.90 9.76 3.59
CA ILE A 346 -29.93 8.76 3.30
C ILE A 346 -31.23 9.51 2.94
N PRO A 347 -31.80 9.30 1.74
CA PRO A 347 -33.00 10.01 1.33
C PRO A 347 -34.21 9.59 2.18
N ARG A 348 -35.23 10.45 2.20
CA ARG A 348 -36.57 9.99 2.57
C ARG A 348 -37.17 9.22 1.40
N ASP A 349 -37.86 8.14 1.69
CA ASP A 349 -38.63 7.35 0.73
C ASP A 349 -40.14 7.49 1.01
N ASP A 350 -40.96 7.37 -0.03
CA ASP A 350 -42.42 7.32 0.09
C ASP A 350 -42.94 5.89 0.31
N GLN A 351 -42.08 4.89 0.14
CA GLN A 351 -42.31 3.49 0.47
C GLN A 351 -41.85 3.18 1.90
N VAL A 352 -42.50 2.20 2.53
CA VAL A 352 -42.11 1.69 3.85
C VAL A 352 -41.15 0.52 3.66
N ASP A 353 -39.92 0.66 4.13
CA ASP A 353 -38.85 -0.33 4.01
C ASP A 353 -38.17 -0.66 5.36
N GLY A 354 -38.55 0.05 6.44
CA GLY A 354 -38.02 -0.16 7.79
C GLY A 354 -36.77 0.65 8.11
N PHE A 355 -36.34 1.56 7.22
CA PHE A 355 -35.18 2.45 7.43
C PHE A 355 -35.58 3.90 7.68
N GLU A 356 -36.84 4.17 8.01
CA GLU A 356 -37.37 5.53 8.16
C GLU A 356 -36.64 6.33 9.26
N ASP A 357 -36.19 5.66 10.32
CA ASP A 357 -35.41 6.26 11.41
C ASP A 357 -34.00 6.72 10.99
N LEU A 358 -33.49 6.22 9.87
CA LEU A 358 -32.19 6.61 9.31
C LEU A 358 -32.31 7.71 8.27
N ALA A 359 -33.53 8.09 7.85
CA ALA A 359 -33.72 9.11 6.83
C ALA A 359 -33.07 10.44 7.24
N GLN A 360 -32.40 11.08 6.28
CA GLN A 360 -31.57 12.30 6.46
C GLN A 360 -30.37 12.13 7.39
N THR A 361 -30.02 10.91 7.75
CA THR A 361 -28.75 10.62 8.42
C THR A 361 -27.65 10.52 7.37
N PRO A 362 -26.48 11.17 7.59
CA PRO A 362 -25.32 10.98 6.74
C PRO A 362 -24.89 9.51 6.72
N LEU A 363 -24.57 8.96 5.55
CA LEU A 363 -24.14 7.57 5.41
C LEU A 363 -22.86 7.29 6.21
N SER A 364 -21.96 8.27 6.29
CA SER A 364 -20.75 8.17 7.12
C SER A 364 -21.07 7.86 8.59
N ARG A 365 -22.15 8.43 9.14
CA ARG A 365 -22.57 8.18 10.53
C ARG A 365 -23.04 6.74 10.73
N VAL A 366 -23.72 6.16 9.75
CA VAL A 366 -24.11 4.75 9.80
C VAL A 366 -22.88 3.84 9.73
N ASN A 367 -21.93 4.15 8.83
CA ASN A 367 -20.68 3.42 8.71
C ASN A 367 -19.85 3.48 10.02
N GLU A 368 -19.71 4.67 10.59
CA GLU A 368 -19.01 4.88 11.86
C GLU A 368 -19.69 4.15 13.03
N SER A 369 -21.02 4.10 13.04
CA SER A 369 -21.77 3.33 14.02
C SER A 369 -21.53 1.82 13.87
N ALA A 370 -21.43 1.32 12.63
CA ALA A 370 -21.08 -0.08 12.36
C ALA A 370 -19.65 -0.40 12.80
N LYS A 371 -18.69 0.50 12.54
CA LYS A 371 -17.29 0.37 13.02
C LYS A 371 -17.24 0.28 14.54
N LYS A 372 -17.77 1.28 15.25
CA LYS A 372 -17.77 1.33 16.71
C LYS A 372 -18.52 0.15 17.33
N GLY A 373 -19.66 -0.22 16.77
CA GLY A 373 -20.44 -1.38 17.20
C GLY A 373 -19.66 -2.70 17.06
N THR A 374 -18.96 -2.87 15.94
CA THR A 374 -18.13 -4.05 15.67
C THR A 374 -16.93 -4.12 16.61
N ILE A 375 -16.16 -3.03 16.74
CA ILE A 375 -15.02 -2.96 17.66
C ILE A 375 -15.47 -3.31 19.07
N LYS A 376 -16.58 -2.72 19.54
CA LYS A 376 -17.14 -3.03 20.85
C LYS A 376 -17.51 -4.51 20.99
N ALA A 377 -18.26 -5.06 20.04
CA ALA A 377 -18.70 -6.45 20.08
C ALA A 377 -17.50 -7.42 20.10
N HIS A 378 -16.47 -7.16 19.29
CA HIS A 378 -15.27 -7.97 19.24
C HIS A 378 -14.47 -7.88 20.56
N CYS A 379 -14.27 -6.67 21.09
CA CYS A 379 -13.57 -6.51 22.37
C CYS A 379 -14.34 -7.12 23.54
N ASP A 380 -15.67 -6.99 23.60
CA ASP A 380 -16.49 -7.59 24.66
C ASP A 380 -16.37 -9.13 24.70
N ASP A 381 -16.14 -9.77 23.53
CA ASP A 381 -15.90 -11.22 23.39
C ASP A 381 -14.41 -11.61 23.42
N GLY A 382 -13.57 -10.65 23.80
CA GLY A 382 -12.16 -10.83 24.11
C GLY A 382 -11.23 -10.91 22.90
N ILE A 383 -11.65 -10.36 21.76
CA ILE A 383 -10.79 -10.19 20.57
C ILE A 383 -10.07 -8.85 20.72
N PRO A 384 -8.72 -8.83 20.76
CA PRO A 384 -7.97 -7.58 20.80
C PRO A 384 -8.16 -6.80 19.51
N VAL A 385 -8.33 -5.49 19.64
CA VAL A 385 -8.50 -4.58 18.50
C VAL A 385 -7.60 -3.38 18.66
N LEU A 386 -6.79 -3.14 17.63
CA LEU A 386 -6.03 -1.91 17.41
C LEU A 386 -6.74 -1.11 16.32
N GLU A 387 -6.58 0.20 16.32
CA GLU A 387 -7.02 1.07 15.24
C GLU A 387 -5.87 1.99 14.81
N VAL A 388 -5.66 2.11 13.50
CA VAL A 388 -4.74 3.04 12.87
C VAL A 388 -5.56 3.97 11.98
N GLU A 389 -5.69 5.20 12.43
CA GLU A 389 -6.58 6.21 11.85
C GLU A 389 -5.75 7.22 11.04
N LEU A 390 -6.12 7.38 9.77
CA LEU A 390 -5.62 8.42 8.89
C LEU A 390 -6.57 9.63 8.96
N PRO A 391 -6.08 10.88 8.86
CA PRO A 391 -6.96 12.05 8.85
C PRO A 391 -7.96 12.04 7.67
N ASP A 392 -7.47 11.69 6.49
CA ASP A 392 -8.23 11.61 5.25
C ASP A 392 -7.47 10.76 4.21
N ALA A 393 -8.05 10.59 3.02
CA ALA A 393 -7.42 9.91 1.88
C ALA A 393 -6.68 10.86 0.91
N THR A 394 -6.15 11.99 1.39
CA THR A 394 -5.33 12.89 0.55
C THR A 394 -3.93 12.32 0.30
N GLU A 395 -3.27 12.82 -0.75
CA GLU A 395 -1.89 12.45 -1.08
C GLU A 395 -0.93 12.67 0.11
N LEU A 396 -1.13 13.75 0.87
CA LEU A 396 -0.34 14.05 2.07
C LEU A 396 -0.53 12.98 3.14
N SER A 397 -1.78 12.63 3.47
CA SER A 397 -2.08 11.59 4.46
C SER A 397 -1.57 10.20 4.04
N ILE A 398 -1.63 9.87 2.74
CA ILE A 398 -1.10 8.60 2.23
C ILE A 398 0.43 8.55 2.29
N GLY A 399 1.11 9.66 1.98
CA GLY A 399 2.57 9.76 2.15
C GLY A 399 3.00 9.52 3.60
N ALA A 400 2.27 10.10 4.55
CA ALA A 400 2.45 9.87 5.97
C ALA A 400 2.19 8.39 6.33
N PHE A 401 1.09 7.80 5.85
CA PHE A 401 0.74 6.40 6.10
C PHE A 401 1.84 5.42 5.67
N PHE A 402 2.39 5.57 4.47
CA PHE A 402 3.48 4.69 4.00
C PHE A 402 4.70 4.80 4.91
N THR A 403 5.08 6.02 5.28
CA THR A 403 6.21 6.29 6.17
C THR A 403 6.00 5.66 7.54
N PHE A 404 4.82 5.87 8.12
CA PHE A 404 4.45 5.33 9.42
C PHE A 404 4.60 3.81 9.46
N TYR A 405 4.02 3.10 8.48
CA TYR A 405 4.09 1.64 8.42
C TYR A 405 5.49 1.12 8.07
N MET A 406 6.24 1.78 7.18
CA MET A 406 7.63 1.40 6.87
C MET A 406 8.51 1.46 8.12
N VAL A 407 8.37 2.51 8.94
CA VAL A 407 9.10 2.64 10.20
C VAL A 407 8.59 1.62 11.23
N ALA A 408 7.27 1.46 11.39
CA ALA A 408 6.69 0.49 12.33
C ALA A 408 7.12 -0.95 12.03
N THR A 409 7.15 -1.36 10.77
CA THR A 409 7.66 -2.68 10.34
C THR A 409 9.16 -2.81 10.60
N GLY A 410 9.95 -1.75 10.38
CA GLY A 410 11.37 -1.75 10.72
C GLY A 410 11.63 -1.95 12.22
N VAL A 411 10.85 -1.27 13.08
CA VAL A 411 10.89 -1.45 14.54
C VAL A 411 10.48 -2.86 14.94
N MET A 412 9.40 -3.39 14.34
CA MET A 412 8.91 -4.74 14.62
C MET A 412 9.93 -5.82 14.25
N GLY A 413 10.63 -5.66 13.11
CA GLY A 413 11.69 -6.56 12.69
C GLY A 413 12.83 -6.68 13.71
N ASP A 414 13.29 -5.54 14.24
CA ASP A 414 14.31 -5.52 15.30
C ASP A 414 13.79 -6.13 16.62
N LEU A 415 12.54 -5.83 17.01
CA LEU A 415 11.88 -6.44 18.17
C LEU A 415 11.78 -7.97 18.07
N MET A 416 11.60 -8.49 16.86
CA MET A 416 11.54 -9.93 16.60
C MET A 416 12.93 -10.57 16.47
N GLY A 417 13.98 -9.75 16.30
CA GLY A 417 15.33 -10.20 15.97
C GLY A 417 15.36 -10.95 14.64
N VAL A 418 14.80 -10.34 13.59
CA VAL A 418 14.82 -10.86 12.22
C VAL A 418 15.26 -9.78 11.22
N ASN A 419 15.80 -10.20 10.08
CA ASN A 419 16.07 -9.29 8.98
C ASN A 419 14.78 -8.89 8.25
N ALA A 420 14.28 -7.68 8.55
CA ALA A 420 13.07 -7.12 7.94
C ALA A 420 13.20 -6.80 6.44
N TYR A 421 14.41 -6.77 5.88
CA TYR A 421 14.67 -6.17 4.57
C TYR A 421 15.03 -7.18 3.47
N ASN A 422 15.35 -8.43 3.83
CA ASN A 422 15.58 -9.51 2.88
C ASN A 422 14.29 -10.32 2.55
N GLN A 423 14.37 -11.30 1.63
CA GLN A 423 13.26 -12.22 1.34
C GLN A 423 13.76 -13.57 0.76
N PRO A 424 14.63 -14.33 1.45
CA PRO A 424 15.26 -15.52 0.87
C PRO A 424 14.25 -16.61 0.45
N GLY A 425 13.11 -16.73 1.15
CA GLY A 425 12.12 -17.78 0.90
C GLY A 425 11.49 -17.75 -0.49
N VAL A 426 11.35 -16.56 -1.11
CA VAL A 426 10.71 -16.44 -2.43
C VAL A 426 11.57 -17.00 -3.57
N GLU A 427 12.86 -17.24 -3.36
CA GLU A 427 13.75 -17.77 -4.41
C GLU A 427 13.54 -19.27 -4.66
N ALA A 428 13.01 -20.01 -3.68
CA ALA A 428 12.79 -21.45 -3.79
C ALA A 428 11.81 -21.80 -4.93
N TYR A 429 10.63 -21.18 -4.97
CA TYR A 429 9.64 -21.45 -6.01
C TYR A 429 10.12 -20.93 -7.39
N LYS A 430 10.85 -19.81 -7.43
CA LYS A 430 11.39 -19.26 -8.68
C LYS A 430 12.37 -20.22 -9.33
N LYS A 431 13.30 -20.78 -8.54
CA LYS A 431 14.26 -21.77 -9.02
C LYS A 431 13.55 -23.00 -9.57
N GLU A 432 12.57 -23.53 -8.84
CA GLU A 432 11.80 -24.71 -9.25
C GLU A 432 11.00 -24.44 -10.54
N MET A 433 10.34 -23.28 -10.63
CA MET A 433 9.62 -22.87 -11.83
C MET A 433 10.53 -22.86 -13.07
N ILE A 434 11.74 -22.31 -12.96
CA ILE A 434 12.71 -22.30 -14.07
C ILE A 434 13.18 -23.72 -14.42
N THR A 435 13.42 -24.59 -13.43
CA THR A 435 13.71 -26.01 -13.68
C THR A 435 12.58 -26.65 -14.49
N ILE A 436 11.33 -26.55 -14.03
CA ILE A 436 10.17 -27.12 -14.73
C ILE A 436 10.03 -26.56 -16.16
N LEU A 437 10.28 -25.26 -16.35
CA LEU A 437 10.19 -24.62 -17.67
C LEU A 437 11.27 -25.10 -18.65
N ASN A 438 12.44 -25.50 -18.15
CA ASN A 438 13.56 -25.94 -18.99
C ASN A 438 13.52 -27.44 -19.30
N GLY A 439 12.62 -28.20 -18.68
CA GLY A 439 12.57 -29.67 -18.75
C GLY A 439 13.69 -30.32 -17.95
#